data_AF-A0A3N5DFE4-F1
#
_entry.id   AF-A0A3N5DFE4-F1
#
_cell.length_a   1.000
_cell.length_b   1.000
_cell.length_c   1.000
_cell.angle_alpha   90.00
_cell.angle_beta   90.00
_cell.angle_gamma   90.00
#
_symmetry.space_group_name_H-M   'P 1'
#
loop_
_entity.id
_entity.type
_entity.pdbx_description
1 polymer ?
#
loop_
_entity_poly.entity_id
_entity_poly.type
_entity_poly.pdbx_seq_one_letter_code
_entity_poly.pdbx_strand_id
1 'polypeptide(L)' 'NSGSPVLNDKGELIGTAFDGNWEAMSGDIVFEKQLQRCINVDIRYTLFIVEKYAGATRLINEMKIVQ' A
#
# COMPACT_ATOMS: atom_id res chain seq x y z
N ASN A 1 0.16 -0.84 -11.80
CA ASN A 1 0.08 -1.70 -10.60
C ASN A 1 -0.92 -1.23 -9.55
N SER A 2 -1.83 -0.31 -9.87
CA SER A 2 -2.75 0.28 -8.88
C SER A 2 -3.64 -0.77 -8.22
N GLY A 3 -3.75 -0.69 -6.89
CA GLY A 3 -4.53 -1.63 -6.07
C GLY A 3 -3.76 -2.89 -5.63
N SER A 4 -2.50 -3.06 -6.05
CA SER A 4 -1.72 -4.24 -5.66
C SER A 4 -1.38 -4.24 -4.17
N PRO A 5 -1.43 -5.40 -3.48
CA PRO A 5 -1.00 -5.52 -2.09
C PRO A 5 0.52 -5.40 -1.99
N VAL A 6 1.00 -4.60 -1.02
CA VAL A 6 2.40 -4.56 -0.60
C VAL A 6 2.53 -5.45 0.63
N LEU A 7 3.39 -6.46 0.56
CA LEU A 7 3.55 -7.49 1.59
C LEU A 7 4.91 -7.37 2.29
N ASN A 8 4.97 -7.72 3.57
CA ASN A 8 6.23 -7.94 4.27
C ASN A 8 6.83 -9.34 3.95
N ASP A 9 7.95 -9.66 4.58
CA ASP A 9 8.68 -10.93 4.45
C ASP A 9 7.87 -12.16 4.90
N LYS A 10 6.82 -11.97 5.70
CA LYS A 10 5.89 -13.01 6.16
C LYS A 10 4.63 -13.13 5.29
N GLY A 11 4.49 -12.31 4.25
CA GLY A 11 3.29 -12.28 3.41
C GLY A 11 2.10 -11.54 4.01
N GLU A 12 2.32 -10.68 5.01
CA GLU A 12 1.28 -9.87 5.66
C GLU A 12 1.15 -8.52 4.96
N LEU A 13 -0.09 -8.01 4.84
CA LEU A 13 -0.38 -6.76 4.14
C LEU A 13 0.14 -5.55 4.93
N ILE A 14 1.05 -4.78 4.33
CA ILE A 14 1.62 -3.55 4.92
C ILE A 14 1.26 -2.28 4.15
N GLY A 15 0.69 -2.39 2.95
CA GLY A 15 0.22 -1.24 2.19
C GLY A 15 -0.45 -1.60 0.88
N THR A 16 -0.92 -0.57 0.17
CA THR A 16 -1.55 -0.70 -1.15
C THR A 16 -0.85 0.21 -2.14
N ALA A 17 -0.29 -0.37 -3.20
CA ALA A 17 0.35 0.39 -4.25
C ALA A 17 -0.69 1.23 -5.00
N PHE A 18 -0.41 2.53 -5.19
CA PHE A 18 -1.32 3.41 -5.92
C PHE A 18 -0.63 4.15 -7.06
N ASP A 19 0.66 4.50 -6.93
CA ASP A 19 1.39 5.26 -7.94
C ASP A 19 2.91 4.98 -7.93
N GLY A 20 3.65 5.65 -8.80
CA GLY A 20 5.11 5.75 -8.79
C GLY A 20 5.56 7.21 -8.77
N ASN A 21 6.84 7.46 -8.46
CA ASN A 21 7.41 8.79 -8.64
C ASN A 21 7.56 9.15 -10.13
N TRP A 22 7.81 10.42 -10.43
CA TRP A 22 7.97 10.90 -11.80
C TRP A 22 9.02 10.12 -12.60
N GLU A 23 10.13 9.75 -11.96
CA GLU A 23 11.21 8.96 -12.57
C GLU A 23 10.77 7.55 -12.96
N ALA A 24 9.68 7.04 -12.37
CA ALA A 24 9.11 5.74 -12.73
C ALA A 24 8.34 5.75 -14.05
N MET A 25 8.07 6.92 -14.66
CA MET A 25 7.40 6.98 -15.97
C MET A 25 8.18 6.32 -17.11
N SER A 26 9.52 6.27 -17.01
CA SER A 26 10.38 5.56 -17.98
C SER A 26 10.50 4.05 -17.68
N GLY A 27 9.90 3.57 -16.59
CA GLY A 27 10.05 2.22 -16.06
C GLY A 27 9.61 1.11 -17.00
N ASP A 28 8.68 1.41 -17.92
CA ASP A 28 8.20 0.45 -18.92
C ASP A 28 9.26 0.11 -19.98
N ILE A 29 10.31 0.92 -20.11
CA ILE A 29 11.42 0.71 -21.07
C ILE A 29 12.71 0.35 -20.33
N VAL A 30 13.05 1.10 -19.28
CA VAL A 30 14.27 0.88 -18.49
C VAL A 30 13.99 1.05 -17.01
N PHE A 31 14.41 0.06 -16.22
CA PHE A 31 14.32 0.13 -14.78
C PHE A 31 15.58 0.75 -14.15
N GLU A 32 15.45 1.96 -13.61
CA GLU A 32 16.54 2.67 -12.95
C GLU A 32 16.48 2.49 -11.42
N LYS A 33 17.27 1.53 -10.92
CA LYS A 33 17.29 1.13 -9.49
C LYS A 33 17.44 2.29 -8.51
N GLN A 34 18.22 3.31 -8.85
CA GLN A 34 18.49 4.41 -7.94
C GLN A 34 17.35 5.43 -7.88
N LEU A 35 16.60 5.60 -8.96
CA LEU A 35 15.62 6.69 -9.11
C LEU A 35 14.16 6.21 -8.94
N GLN A 36 13.81 5.03 -9.46
CA GLN A 36 12.42 4.61 -9.53
C GLN A 36 11.93 4.07 -8.19
N ARG A 37 10.79 4.59 -7.72
CA ARG A 37 10.16 4.22 -6.45
C ARG A 37 8.66 4.05 -6.63
N CYS A 38 8.14 2.96 -6.07
CA CYS A 38 6.69 2.78 -5.94
C CYS A 38 6.19 3.62 -4.76
N ILE A 39 5.05 4.26 -4.95
CA ILE A 39 4.31 4.98 -3.92
C ILE A 39 3.12 4.11 -3.50
N ASN A 40 3.07 3.80 -2.22
CA ASN A 40 2.02 3.00 -1.61
C ASN A 40 1.42 3.75 -0.41
N VAL A 41 0.14 3.50 -0.16
CA VAL A 41 -0.49 3.93 1.09
C VAL A 41 -0.14 2.94 2.18
N ASP A 42 0.21 3.42 3.37
CA ASP A 42 0.47 2.58 4.53
C ASP A 42 -0.84 1.96 5.04
N ILE A 43 -0.84 0.66 5.31
CA ILE A 43 -2.06 -0.04 5.76
C ILE A 43 -2.63 0.57 7.05
N ARG A 44 -1.78 1.09 7.94
CA ARG A 44 -2.20 1.74 9.19
C ARG A 44 -3.02 2.99 8.91
N TYR A 45 -2.67 3.75 7.87
CA TYR A 45 -3.43 4.93 7.47
C TYR A 45 -4.79 4.54 6.87
N THR A 46 -4.85 3.48 6.07
CA THR A 46 -6.12 2.94 5.57
C THR A 46 -7.02 2.50 6.72
N LEU A 47 -6.51 1.71 7.68
CA LEU A 47 -7.27 1.27 8.85
C LEU A 47 -7.71 2.46 9.72
N PHE A 48 -6.85 3.48 9.89
CA PHE A 48 -7.20 4.71 10.59
C PHE A 48 -8.39 5.43 9.93
N ILE A 49 -8.40 5.56 8.61
CA ILE A 49 -9.53 6.19 7.89
C ILE A 49 -10.79 5.34 8.03
N VAL A 50 -10.70 4.02 7.86
CA VAL A 50 -11.84 3.10 8.02
C VAL A 50 -12.44 3.19 9.43
N GLU A 51 -11.60 3.22 10.45
CA GLU A 51 -12.03 3.22 11.85
C GLU A 51 -12.46 4.62 12.34
N LYS A 52 -11.58 5.62 12.23
CA LYS A 52 -11.75 6.93 12.87
C LYS A 52 -12.55 7.91 12.02
N TYR A 53 -12.38 7.88 10.71
CA TYR A 53 -13.10 8.80 9.82
C TYR A 53 -14.46 8.21 9.39
N ALA A 54 -14.46 6.97 8.89
CA ALA A 54 -15.67 6.35 8.36
C ALA A 54 -16.54 5.65 9.43
N GLY A 55 -16.02 5.41 10.64
CA GLY A 55 -16.74 4.70 11.71
C GLY A 55 -17.08 3.25 11.36
N ALA A 56 -16.39 2.66 10.38
CA ALA A 56 -16.70 1.35 9.82
C ALA A 56 -16.01 0.20 10.57
N THR A 57 -16.10 0.19 11.90
CA THR A 57 -15.43 -0.79 12.79
C THR A 57 -15.76 -2.24 12.46
N ARG A 58 -16.94 -2.52 11.86
CA ARG A 58 -17.31 -3.86 11.40
C ARG A 58 -16.27 -4.44 10.43
N LEU A 59 -15.71 -3.63 9.54
CA LEU A 59 -14.70 -4.07 8.58
C LEU A 59 -13.39 -4.41 9.29
N ILE A 60 -12.99 -3.64 10.30
CA ILE A 60 -11.79 -3.92 11.10
C ILE A 60 -11.92 -5.27 11.81
N ASN A 61 -13.11 -5.56 12.36
CA ASN A 61 -13.39 -6.82 13.07
C ASN A 61 -13.43 -8.05 12.14
N GLU A 62 -13.63 -7.86 10.84
CA GLU A 62 -13.60 -8.92 9.83
C GLU A 62 -12.16 -9.33 9.47
N MET A 63 -11.18 -8.45 9.72
CA MET A 63 -9.78 -8.66 9.35
C MET A 63 -8.99 -9.32 10.47
N LYS A 64 -7.98 -10.12 10.10
CA LYS A 64 -6.95 -10.60 11.03
C LYS A 64 -5.80 -9.61 11.08
N ILE A 65 -5.66 -8.89 12.20
CA ILE A 65 -4.55 -7.95 12.44
C ILE A 65 -3.42 -8.68 13.17
N VAL A 66 -2.20 -8.51 12.67
CA VAL A 66 -0.96 -9.14 13.16
C VAL A 66 0.05 -8.04 13.55
N GLN A 67 1.00 -8.37 14.43
CA GLN A 67 2.02 -7.44 14.97
C GLN A 67 3.41 -7.70 14.40
#